data_AF-A0ABD2GZT6-F1
#
_entry.id   AF-A0ABD2GZT6-F1
#
_cell.length_a   1.000
_cell.length_b   1.000
_cell.length_c   1.000
_cell.angle_alpha   90.00
_cell.angle_beta   90.00
_cell.angle_gamma   90.00
#
_symmetry.space_group_name_H-M   'P 1'
#
loop_
_entity.id
_entity.type
_entity.pdbx_description
1 polymer ?
#
loop_
_entity_poly.entity_id
_entity_poly.type
_entity_poly.pdbx_seq_one_letter_code
_entity_poly.pdbx_strand_id
1 'polypeptide(L)'
;MIQKCIRRQETISLVVVPCNVDIATTEALKMAQEVDPEGERTLGILTKPDLVDRGTEENIVEIVHIEVIHLKKGYMIVKCRGQKEITEKVSLTEAIEREKTFFSDHAFFHSLYNDGHATVPKLAEKLTLELVHHIEKSLPRLEETSRDSGTAGEIWQRPPVRHSRKNLLPP
;
A
#
# COMPACT_ATOMS: atom_id res chain seq x y z
N MET A 1 13.72 10.12 -2.17
CA MET A 1 12.32 10.46 -1.78
C MET A 1 11.59 9.23 -1.23
N ILE A 2 11.51 8.12 -1.97
CA ILE A 2 10.81 6.88 -1.56
C ILE A 2 11.35 6.28 -0.25
N GLN A 3 12.67 6.15 -0.11
CA GLN A 3 13.31 5.60 1.10
C GLN A 3 12.91 6.33 2.40
N LYS A 4 12.62 7.64 2.34
CA LYS A 4 12.23 8.41 3.53
C LYS A 4 10.82 8.06 4.00
N CYS A 5 9.94 7.65 3.08
CA CYS A 5 8.58 7.21 3.39
C CYS A 5 8.60 5.76 3.88
N ILE A 6 9.22 4.84 3.13
CA ILE A 6 9.18 3.40 3.45
C ILE A 6 10.01 3.02 4.68
N ARG A 7 10.94 3.86 5.16
CA ARG A 7 11.68 3.61 6.42
C ARG A 7 10.87 3.88 7.69
N ARG A 8 9.77 4.64 7.59
CA ARG A 8 8.90 4.91 8.74
C ARG A 8 8.14 3.64 9.08
N GLN A 9 8.18 3.26 10.35
CA GLN A 9 7.49 2.06 10.82
C GLN A 9 5.96 2.22 10.74
N GLU A 10 5.49 3.47 10.71
CA GLU A 10 4.09 3.87 10.57
C GLU A 10 3.61 3.87 9.10
N THR A 11 4.40 3.32 8.17
CA THR A 11 4.07 3.26 6.74
C THR A 11 3.88 1.82 6.29
N ILE A 12 2.70 1.53 5.75
CA ILE A 12 2.40 0.30 5.01
C ILE A 12 2.95 0.47 3.59
N SER A 13 3.82 -0.46 3.18
CA SER A 13 4.36 -0.55 1.82
C SER A 13 3.42 -1.33 0.92
N LEU A 14 3.04 -0.74 -0.20
CA LEU A 14 2.21 -1.38 -1.22
C LEU A 14 3.04 -1.63 -2.46
N VAL A 15 3.46 -2.89 -2.67
CA VAL A 15 4.35 -3.26 -3.77
C VAL A 15 3.51 -3.74 -4.94
N VAL A 16 3.48 -2.95 -6.01
CA VAL A 16 2.70 -3.26 -7.22
C VAL A 16 3.61 -3.93 -8.25
N VAL A 17 3.25 -5.14 -8.67
CA VAL A 17 4.02 -5.95 -9.63
C VAL A 17 3.07 -6.45 -10.73
N PRO A 18 3.42 -6.37 -12.02
CA PRO A 18 2.62 -6.99 -13.06
C PRO A 18 2.82 -8.52 -13.07
N CYS A 19 1.80 -9.30 -13.39
CA CYS A 19 1.86 -10.76 -13.32
C CYS A 19 2.75 -11.38 -14.40
N ASN A 20 3.03 -10.66 -15.49
CA ASN A 20 3.82 -11.14 -16.60
C ASN A 20 5.34 -10.96 -16.41
N VAL A 21 5.79 -10.56 -15.22
CA VAL A 21 7.21 -10.45 -14.88
C VAL A 21 7.53 -11.29 -13.64
N ASP A 22 8.78 -11.72 -13.53
CA ASP A 22 9.23 -12.44 -12.34
C ASP A 22 9.26 -11.50 -11.12
N ILE A 23 8.41 -11.82 -10.15
CA ILE A 23 8.28 -11.06 -8.90
C ILE A 23 9.59 -10.98 -8.12
N ALA A 24 10.41 -12.04 -8.13
CA ALA A 24 11.67 -12.09 -7.38
C ALA A 24 12.71 -11.10 -7.93
N THR A 25 12.57 -10.72 -9.20
CA THR A 25 13.50 -9.77 -9.85
C THR A 25 13.12 -8.31 -9.62
N THR A 26 11.89 -8.05 -9.19
CA THR A 26 11.32 -6.69 -9.14
C THR A 26 12.02 -5.83 -8.08
N GLU A 27 12.60 -4.70 -8.51
CA GLU A 27 13.32 -3.77 -7.62
C GLU A 27 12.45 -3.26 -6.47
N ALA A 28 11.17 -3.01 -6.72
CA ALA A 28 10.25 -2.51 -5.70
C ALA A 28 10.11 -3.48 -4.50
N LEU A 29 10.12 -4.80 -4.75
CA LEU A 29 10.05 -5.80 -3.70
C LEU A 29 11.36 -5.89 -2.93
N LYS A 30 12.50 -5.83 -3.63
CA LYS A 30 13.84 -5.79 -3.00
C LYS A 30 13.97 -4.56 -2.09
N MET A 31 13.57 -3.39 -2.56
CA MET A 31 13.57 -2.16 -1.77
C MET A 31 12.65 -2.24 -0.55
N ALA A 32 11.51 -2.95 -0.65
CA ALA A 32 10.63 -3.19 0.49
C ALA A 32 11.29 -4.12 1.50
N GLN A 33 11.88 -5.23 1.05
CA GLN A 33 12.58 -6.20 1.91
C GLN A 33 13.81 -5.59 2.62
N GLU A 34 14.50 -4.62 2.01
CA GLU A 34 15.60 -3.90 2.65
C GLU A 34 15.17 -3.13 3.92
N VAL A 35 13.92 -2.67 3.97
CA VAL A 35 13.38 -1.88 5.09
C VAL A 35 12.34 -2.63 5.92
N ASP A 36 11.83 -3.75 5.41
CA ASP A 36 10.84 -4.64 6.02
C ASP A 36 11.19 -6.11 5.69
N PRO A 37 12.28 -6.67 6.26
CA PRO A 37 12.74 -8.03 5.92
C PRO A 37 11.72 -9.12 6.28
N GLU A 38 10.92 -8.88 7.32
CA GLU A 38 9.90 -9.81 7.81
C GLU A 38 8.56 -9.67 7.07
N GLY A 39 8.42 -8.68 6.16
CA GLY A 39 7.19 -8.43 5.41
C GLY A 39 5.98 -8.06 6.27
N GLU A 40 6.20 -7.51 7.46
CA GLU A 40 5.16 -7.18 8.47
C GLU A 40 4.24 -6.05 8.01
N ARG A 41 4.78 -5.14 7.21
CA ARG A 41 4.14 -3.91 6.77
C ARG A 41 4.09 -3.80 5.26
N THR A 42 4.33 -4.89 4.55
CA THR A 42 4.34 -4.94 3.08
C THR A 42 3.21 -5.81 2.55
N LEU A 43 2.39 -5.24 1.67
CA LEU A 43 1.33 -5.93 0.94
C LEU A 43 1.70 -5.95 -0.55
N GLY A 44 1.71 -7.13 -1.15
CA GLY A 44 1.95 -7.29 -2.59
C GLY A 44 0.65 -7.17 -3.39
N ILE A 45 0.69 -6.43 -4.49
CA ILE A 45 -0.41 -6.34 -5.46
C ILE A 45 0.09 -6.83 -6.80
N LEU A 46 -0.51 -7.90 -7.29
CA LEU A 46 -0.32 -8.40 -8.64
C LEU A 46 -1.33 -7.74 -9.59
N THR A 47 -0.85 -7.24 -10.72
CA THR A 47 -1.65 -6.51 -11.73
C THR A 47 -1.50 -7.11 -13.10
N LYS A 48 -2.40 -6.76 -14.03
CA LYS A 48 -2.39 -7.26 -15.42
C LYS A 48 -2.41 -8.80 -15.51
N PRO A 49 -3.30 -9.49 -14.78
CA PRO A 49 -3.42 -10.95 -14.85
C PRO A 49 -3.82 -11.45 -16.25
N ASP A 50 -4.36 -10.58 -17.09
CA ASP A 50 -4.73 -10.83 -18.48
C ASP A 50 -3.53 -10.96 -19.44
N LEU A 51 -2.33 -10.57 -19.01
CA LEU A 51 -1.09 -10.69 -19.80
C LEU A 51 -0.24 -11.91 -19.43
N VAL A 52 -0.74 -12.78 -18.55
CA VAL A 52 -0.02 -13.99 -18.15
C VAL A 52 -0.06 -15.00 -19.30
N ASP A 53 1.09 -15.57 -19.62
CA ASP A 53 1.20 -16.60 -20.66
C ASP A 53 0.59 -17.92 -20.18
N ARG A 54 -0.08 -18.62 -21.10
CA ARG A 54 -0.69 -19.92 -20.80
C ARG A 54 0.37 -20.94 -20.40
N GLY A 55 0.12 -21.62 -19.29
CA GLY A 55 1.05 -22.54 -18.64
C GLY A 55 1.88 -21.92 -17.51
N THR A 56 1.70 -20.62 -17.21
CA THR A 56 2.39 -19.94 -16.10
C THR A 56 1.43 -19.39 -15.03
N GLU A 57 0.12 -19.56 -15.23
CA GLU A 57 -0.91 -19.09 -14.31
C GLU A 57 -0.83 -19.77 -12.93
N GLU A 58 -0.42 -21.05 -12.88
CA GLU A 58 -0.21 -21.79 -11.63
C GLU A 58 0.84 -21.10 -10.75
N ASN A 59 1.95 -20.62 -11.35
CA ASN A 59 2.98 -19.89 -10.61
C ASN A 59 2.42 -18.62 -9.96
N ILE A 60 1.47 -17.94 -10.61
CA ILE A 60 0.82 -16.75 -10.05
C ILE A 60 -0.06 -17.12 -8.85
N VAL A 61 -0.77 -18.24 -8.93
CA VAL A 61 -1.57 -18.77 -7.82
C VAL A 61 -0.67 -19.12 -6.62
N GLU A 62 0.47 -19.78 -6.85
CA GLU A 62 1.46 -20.10 -5.82
C GLU A 62 2.04 -18.84 -5.15
N ILE A 63 2.38 -17.80 -5.94
CA ILE A 63 2.83 -16.52 -5.39
C ILE A 63 1.78 -15.92 -4.46
N VAL A 64 0.50 -15.93 -4.86
CA VAL A 64 -0.57 -15.33 -4.07
C VAL A 64 -0.84 -16.10 -2.77
N HIS A 65 -0.72 -17.43 -2.80
CA HIS A 65 -0.79 -18.28 -1.61
C HIS A 65 0.46 -18.25 -0.73
N ILE A 66 1.42 -17.36 -1.03
CA ILE A 66 2.61 -17.08 -0.19
C ILE A 66 3.63 -18.24 -0.22
N GLU A 67 3.65 -19.04 -1.29
CA GLU A 67 4.59 -20.17 -1.41
C GLU A 67 6.00 -19.74 -1.85
N VAL A 68 6.14 -18.59 -2.53
CA VAL A 68 7.42 -18.16 -3.15
C VAL A 68 8.13 -17.07 -2.32
N ILE A 69 7.46 -15.97 -1.99
CA ILE A 69 8.03 -14.86 -1.21
C ILE A 69 7.08 -14.49 -0.09
N HIS A 70 7.53 -14.69 1.16
CA HIS A 70 6.67 -14.51 2.32
C HIS A 70 6.43 -13.03 2.66
N LEU A 71 5.17 -12.60 2.64
CA LEU A 71 4.71 -11.30 3.14
C LEU A 71 3.60 -11.55 4.15
N LYS A 72 3.68 -11.00 5.36
CA LYS A 72 2.67 -11.28 6.40
C LYS A 72 1.30 -10.68 6.09
N LYS A 73 1.24 -9.59 5.33
CA LYS A 73 -0.02 -9.05 4.81
C LYS A 73 -0.53 -9.81 3.57
N GLY A 74 0.30 -10.68 2.99
CA GLY A 74 0.00 -11.53 1.84
C GLY A 74 0.04 -10.77 0.52
N TYR A 75 -0.67 -11.33 -0.46
CA TYR A 75 -0.83 -10.77 -1.80
C TYR A 75 -2.31 -10.61 -2.17
N MET A 76 -2.56 -9.68 -3.07
CA MET A 76 -3.83 -9.50 -3.76
C MET A 76 -3.59 -9.44 -5.26
N ILE A 77 -4.52 -9.96 -6.06
CA ILE A 77 -4.48 -9.86 -7.52
C ILE A 77 -5.65 -9.02 -8.02
N VAL A 78 -5.37 -8.06 -8.91
CA VAL A 78 -6.39 -7.15 -9.45
C VAL A 78 -6.26 -6.99 -10.96
N LYS A 79 -7.40 -6.83 -11.61
CA LYS A 79 -7.49 -6.49 -13.03
C LYS A 79 -8.00 -5.05 -13.16
N CYS A 80 -7.09 -4.16 -13.48
CA CYS A 80 -7.40 -2.76 -13.74
C CYS A 80 -7.86 -2.56 -15.19
N ARG A 81 -8.46 -1.39 -15.46
CA ARG A 81 -8.80 -0.97 -16.82
C ARG A 81 -7.55 -0.93 -17.72
N GLY A 82 -7.64 -1.57 -18.87
CA GLY A 82 -6.62 -1.49 -19.91
C GLY A 82 -6.66 -0.14 -20.65
N GLN A 83 -5.61 0.14 -21.44
CA GLN A 83 -5.52 1.40 -22.21
C GLN A 83 -6.71 1.59 -23.16
N LYS A 84 -7.20 0.50 -23.77
CA LYS A 84 -8.38 0.51 -24.64
C LYS A 84 -9.65 0.91 -23.90
N GLU A 85 -9.90 0.34 -22.74
CA GLU A 85 -11.09 0.63 -21.92
C GLU A 85 -11.09 2.07 -21.38
N ILE A 86 -9.90 2.62 -21.12
CA ILE A 86 -9.72 4.04 -20.79
C ILE A 86 -10.15 4.92 -21.97
N THR A 87 -9.71 4.58 -23.20
CA THR A 87 -10.09 5.31 -24.42
C THR A 87 -11.60 5.22 -24.70
N GLU A 88 -12.20 4.06 -24.46
CA GLU A 88 -13.64 3.81 -24.59
C GLU A 88 -14.49 4.40 -23.44
N LYS A 89 -13.84 5.01 -22.43
CA LYS A 89 -14.50 5.60 -21.24
C LYS A 89 -15.41 4.62 -20.51
N VAL A 90 -14.99 3.35 -20.41
CA VAL A 90 -15.70 2.32 -19.64
C VAL A 90 -15.92 2.81 -18.20
N SER A 91 -17.16 2.70 -17.73
CA SER A 91 -17.55 3.13 -16.39
C SER A 91 -16.84 2.31 -15.31
N LEU A 92 -16.69 2.87 -14.12
CA LEU A 92 -16.06 2.15 -13.01
C LEU A 92 -16.85 0.90 -12.63
N THR A 93 -18.18 0.99 -12.58
CA THR A 93 -19.07 -0.13 -12.28
C THR A 93 -18.91 -1.26 -13.29
N GLU A 94 -18.85 -0.93 -14.58
CA GLU A 94 -18.65 -1.92 -15.62
C GLU A 94 -17.26 -2.58 -15.54
N ALA A 95 -16.22 -1.81 -15.20
CA ALA A 95 -14.88 -2.36 -14.98
C ALA A 95 -14.85 -3.34 -13.81
N ILE A 96 -15.56 -3.05 -12.71
CA ILE A 96 -15.66 -3.94 -11.55
C ILE A 96 -16.40 -5.23 -11.91
N GLU A 97 -17.50 -5.17 -12.66
CA GLU A 97 -18.20 -6.38 -13.12
C GLU A 97 -17.34 -7.22 -14.07
N ARG A 98 -16.61 -6.58 -14.99
CA ARG A 98 -15.66 -7.27 -15.88
C ARG A 98 -14.51 -7.92 -15.12
N GLU A 99 -14.01 -7.26 -14.08
CA GLU A 99 -13.00 -7.82 -13.18
C GLU A 99 -13.53 -9.06 -12.47
N LYS A 100 -14.74 -8.96 -11.89
CA LYS A 100 -15.42 -10.07 -11.22
C LYS A 100 -15.59 -11.27 -12.16
N THR A 101 -16.16 -11.06 -13.35
CA THR A 101 -16.34 -12.11 -14.36
C THR A 101 -15.01 -12.71 -14.80
N PHE A 102 -13.98 -11.88 -14.98
CA PHE A 102 -12.65 -12.37 -15.34
C PHE A 102 -12.12 -13.35 -14.30
N PHE A 103 -12.18 -13.00 -13.01
CA PHE A 103 -11.64 -13.88 -11.97
C PHE A 103 -12.53 -15.08 -11.69
N SER A 104 -13.86 -14.94 -11.70
CA SER A 104 -14.78 -16.06 -11.43
C SER A 104 -14.73 -17.15 -12.49
N ASP A 105 -14.53 -16.77 -13.74
CA ASP A 105 -14.63 -17.71 -14.87
C ASP A 105 -13.25 -18.28 -15.28
N HIS A 106 -12.16 -17.76 -14.72
CA HIS A 106 -10.81 -18.19 -15.08
C HIS A 106 -10.44 -19.52 -14.42
N ALA A 107 -10.00 -20.50 -15.21
CA ALA A 107 -9.67 -21.85 -14.75
C ALA A 107 -8.74 -21.89 -13.53
N PHE A 108 -7.70 -21.04 -13.51
CA PHE A 108 -6.77 -20.94 -12.38
C PHE A 108 -7.17 -19.87 -11.34
N PHE A 109 -7.49 -18.65 -11.76
CA PHE A 109 -7.70 -17.55 -10.81
C PHE A 109 -9.06 -17.57 -10.08
N HIS A 110 -9.98 -18.47 -10.42
CA HIS A 110 -11.23 -18.62 -9.68
C HIS A 110 -11.00 -19.05 -8.23
N SER A 111 -9.93 -19.81 -7.94
CA SER A 111 -9.57 -20.16 -6.55
C SER A 111 -9.23 -18.90 -5.76
N LEU A 112 -8.36 -18.05 -6.31
CA LEU A 112 -7.98 -16.76 -5.70
C LEU A 112 -9.18 -15.84 -5.47
N TYR A 113 -10.17 -15.89 -6.35
CA TYR A 113 -11.44 -15.17 -6.17
C TYR A 113 -12.23 -15.70 -4.98
N ASN A 114 -12.44 -17.02 -4.92
CA ASN A 114 -13.20 -17.68 -3.85
C ASN A 114 -12.54 -17.50 -2.49
N ASP A 115 -11.21 -17.51 -2.44
CA ASP A 115 -10.42 -17.33 -1.22
C ASP A 115 -10.32 -15.85 -0.80
N GLY A 116 -10.87 -14.92 -1.59
CA GLY A 116 -10.91 -13.49 -1.27
C GLY A 116 -9.59 -12.75 -1.53
N HIS A 117 -8.68 -13.33 -2.30
CA HIS A 117 -7.40 -12.74 -2.69
C HIS A 117 -7.44 -11.97 -4.02
N ALA A 118 -8.58 -11.96 -4.71
CA ALA A 118 -8.74 -11.26 -5.99
C ALA A 118 -9.73 -10.10 -5.90
N THR A 119 -9.61 -9.17 -6.86
CA THR A 119 -10.49 -8.01 -7.13
C THR A 119 -10.18 -6.72 -6.37
N VAL A 120 -10.48 -5.58 -7.01
CA VAL A 120 -10.36 -4.24 -6.43
C VAL A 120 -11.26 -4.02 -5.21
N PRO A 121 -12.55 -4.45 -5.19
CA PRO A 121 -13.38 -4.30 -4.00
C PRO A 121 -12.80 -5.02 -2.77
N LYS A 122 -12.31 -6.26 -2.94
CA LYS A 122 -11.67 -7.00 -1.85
C LYS A 122 -10.35 -6.38 -1.42
N LEU A 123 -9.57 -5.85 -2.36
CA LEU A 123 -8.36 -5.10 -2.05
C LEU A 123 -8.69 -3.85 -1.21
N ALA A 124 -9.76 -3.11 -1.53
CA ALA A 124 -10.17 -1.93 -0.79
C ALA A 124 -10.62 -2.27 0.66
N GLU A 125 -11.37 -3.35 0.83
CA GLU A 125 -11.75 -3.90 2.15
C GLU A 125 -10.49 -4.23 2.97
N LYS A 126 -9.56 -5.00 2.38
CA LYS A 126 -8.31 -5.40 3.03
C LYS A 126 -7.46 -4.19 3.41
N LEU A 127 -7.25 -3.25 2.49
CA LEU A 127 -6.47 -2.04 2.75
C LEU A 127 -7.05 -1.20 3.89
N THR A 128 -8.37 -1.13 3.97
CA THR A 128 -9.06 -0.40 5.06
C THR A 128 -8.82 -1.07 6.40
N LEU A 129 -8.96 -2.39 6.48
CA LEU A 129 -8.67 -3.15 7.71
C LEU A 129 -7.21 -3.02 8.13
N GLU A 130 -6.28 -3.15 7.18
CA GLU A 130 -4.84 -3.01 7.45
C GLU A 130 -4.49 -1.60 7.93
N LEU A 131 -5.09 -0.56 7.35
CA LEU A 131 -4.87 0.82 7.77
C LEU A 131 -5.41 1.07 9.19
N VAL A 132 -6.63 0.61 9.49
CA VAL A 132 -7.23 0.76 10.83
C VAL A 132 -6.38 0.06 11.87
N HIS A 133 -6.01 -1.21 11.64
CA HIS A 133 -5.17 -1.97 12.56
C HIS A 133 -3.80 -1.31 12.77
N HIS A 134 -3.24 -0.74 11.70
CA HIS A 134 -1.96 -0.05 11.77
C HIS A 134 -2.03 1.26 12.56
N ILE A 135 -3.13 2.02 12.42
CA ILE A 135 -3.39 3.22 13.23
C ILE A 135 -3.51 2.83 14.70
N GLU A 136 -4.34 1.84 15.04
CA GLU A 136 -4.54 1.37 16.43
C GLU A 136 -3.22 0.95 17.10
N LYS A 137 -2.36 0.24 16.36
CA LYS A 137 -1.04 -0.19 16.86
C LYS A 137 -0.04 0.95 17.01
N SER A 138 -0.17 2.01 16.21
CA SER A 138 0.78 3.14 16.17
C SER A 138 0.40 4.27 17.13
N LEU A 139 -0.88 4.43 17.45
CA LEU A 139 -1.39 5.49 18.33
C LEU A 139 -0.68 5.55 19.70
N PRO A 140 -0.50 4.45 20.46
CA PRO A 140 0.17 4.51 21.77
C PRO A 140 1.62 5.01 21.67
N ARG A 141 2.33 4.60 20.61
CA ARG A 141 3.73 4.99 20.37
C ARG A 141 3.87 6.45 19.96
N LEU A 142 2.89 7.00 19.25
CA LEU A 142 2.85 8.40 18.88
C LEU A 142 2.60 9.30 20.10
N GLU A 143 1.77 8.86 21.04
CA GLU A 143 1.56 9.57 22.31
C GLU A 143 2.82 9.58 23.18
N GLU A 144 3.56 8.47 23.24
CA GLU A 144 4.86 8.39 23.93
C GLU A 144 5.91 9.29 23.26
N THR A 145 6.03 9.23 21.93
CA THR A 145 6.99 10.06 21.17
C THR A 145 6.68 11.56 21.33
N SER A 146 5.41 11.94 21.39
CA SER A 146 4.99 13.34 21.58
C SER A 146 5.30 13.86 22.99
N ARG A 147 5.29 12.98 24.01
CA ARG A 147 5.69 13.31 25.38
C ARG A 147 7.20 13.42 25.54
N ASP A 148 7.97 12.59 24.82
CA ASP A 148 9.44 12.60 24.85
C ASP A 148 10.06 13.69 23.97
N SER A 149 9.38 14.14 22.91
CA SER A 149 9.78 15.32 22.15
C SER A 149 9.48 16.59 22.96
N GLY A 150 10.35 16.88 23.93
CA GLY A 150 10.29 17.93 24.97
C GLY A 150 10.16 19.39 24.50
N THR A 151 9.27 19.67 23.57
CA THR A 151 8.88 21.03 23.15
C THR A 151 8.13 21.78 24.26
N ALA A 152 7.56 21.08 25.24
CA ALA A 152 6.99 21.73 26.42
C ALA A 152 8.07 22.38 27.31
N GLY A 153 9.27 21.80 27.41
CA GLY A 153 10.33 22.32 28.29
C GLY A 153 11.04 23.56 27.73
N GLU A 154 11.26 23.62 26.41
CA GLU A 154 11.97 24.73 25.77
C GLU A 154 11.11 26.00 25.63
N ILE A 155 9.78 25.88 25.56
CA ILE A 155 8.88 27.04 25.43
C ILE A 155 8.85 27.89 26.72
N TRP A 156 9.00 27.27 27.90
CA TRP A 156 9.04 28.00 29.17
C TRP A 156 10.39 28.67 29.49
N GLN A 157 11.46 28.33 28.77
CA GLN A 157 12.77 28.98 28.93
C GLN A 157 12.98 30.20 28.03
N ARG A 158 12.04 30.51 27.12
CA ARG A 158 12.17 31.68 26.24
C ARG A 158 11.78 32.94 27.01
N PRO A 159 12.69 33.94 27.15
CA PRO A 159 12.34 35.20 27.79
C PRO A 159 11.23 35.91 26.98
N PRO A 160 10.32 36.64 27.65
CA PRO A 160 9.23 37.32 26.98
C PRO A 160 9.75 38.32 25.95
N VAL A 161 9.23 38.24 24.72
CA VAL A 161 9.59 39.12 23.61
C VAL A 161 9.12 40.55 23.95
N ARG A 162 10.05 41.41 24.37
CA ARG A 162 9.79 42.85 24.56
C ARG A 162 9.40 43.45 23.21
N HIS A 163 8.13 43.81 23.06
CA HIS A 163 7.69 44.68 21.97
C HIS A 163 8.27 46.08 22.18
N SER A 164 9.30 46.43 21.42
CA SER A 164 9.76 47.82 21.31
C SER A 164 8.65 48.65 20.65
N ARG A 165 7.91 49.42 21.46
CA ARG A 165 7.06 50.51 20.97
C ARG A 165 7.97 51.52 20.26
N LYS A 166 7.95 51.52 18.93
CA LYS A 166 8.47 52.64 18.14
C LYS A 166 7.48 53.78 18.30
N ASN A 167 7.89 54.83 19.02
CA ASN A 167 7.20 56.11 19.05
C ASN A 167 7.14 56.66 17.61
N LEU A 168 5.94 56.74 17.03
CA LEU A 168 5.66 57.65 15.92
C LEU A 168 5.14 58.96 16.51
N LEU A 169 5.95 60.02 16.40
CA LEU A 169 5.46 61.41 16.38
C LEU A 169 5.35 61.84 14.92
N PRO A 170 4.24 62.45 14.47
CA PRO A 170 4.20 63.24 13.26
C PRO A 170 4.42 64.75 13.56
N PRO A 171 4.72 65.56 12.53
CA PRO A 171 5.40 66.85 12.63
C PRO A 171 4.54 68.02 13.12
#